data_AF-A0A8T5I2M3-F1
#
_entry.id   AF-A0A8T5I2M3-F1
#
_cell.length_a   1.000
_cell.length_b   1.000
_cell.length_c   1.000
_cell.angle_alpha   90.00
_cell.angle_beta   90.00
_cell.angle_gamma   90.00
#
_symmetry.space_group_name_H-M   'P 1'
#
loop_
_entity.id
_entity.type
_entity.pdbx_description
1 polymer ?
#
loop_
_entity_poly.entity_id
_entity_poly.type
_entity_poly.pdbx_seq_one_letter_code
_entity_poly.pdbx_strand_id
1 'polypeptide(L)'
;LDRYPKDVESKVSALCTAIMHEAVELQRTTNWKWWKTPTEFNETEAKEELIDIWHFVVQASLELKLTPDDILDEYKKKNQINHERQKNGY
;
A
#
# COMPACT_ATOMS: atom_id res chain seq x y z
N LEU A 1 2.65 -4.73 25.64
CA LEU A 1 1.50 -5.40 24.98
C LEU A 1 2.05 -6.15 23.78
N ASP A 2 2.28 -7.45 23.93
CA ASP A 2 2.88 -8.34 22.91
C ASP A 2 1.80 -8.82 21.92
N ARG A 3 1.09 -7.87 21.30
CA ARG A 3 0.01 -8.15 20.32
C ARG A 3 0.52 -8.24 18.88
N TYR A 4 1.73 -7.74 18.63
CA TYR A 4 2.34 -7.83 17.32
C TYR A 4 2.91 -9.25 17.12
N PRO A 5 2.64 -9.93 16.01
CA PRO A 5 3.10 -11.29 15.80
C PRO A 5 4.64 -11.41 15.79
N LYS A 6 5.16 -12.61 16.05
CA LYS A 6 6.61 -12.86 16.16
C LYS A 6 7.20 -13.43 14.88
N ASP A 7 6.46 -14.29 14.18
CA ASP A 7 6.86 -14.86 12.91
C ASP A 7 6.57 -13.91 11.73
N VAL A 8 7.37 -14.03 10.68
CA VAL A 8 7.33 -13.13 9.52
C VAL A 8 5.98 -13.20 8.80
N GLU A 9 5.42 -14.40 8.62
CA GLU A 9 4.17 -14.59 7.89
C GLU A 9 3.00 -13.86 8.57
N SER A 10 2.83 -14.08 9.87
CA SER A 10 1.76 -13.44 10.64
C SER A 10 1.93 -11.92 10.71
N LYS A 11 3.18 -11.43 10.80
CA LYS A 11 3.46 -9.98 10.75
C LYS A 11 3.07 -9.37 9.43
N VAL A 12 3.44 -10.00 8.31
CA VAL A 12 3.06 -9.54 6.96
C VAL A 12 1.54 -9.53 6.82
N SER A 13 0.84 -10.56 7.30
CA SER A 13 -0.63 -10.60 7.31
C SER A 13 -1.26 -9.44 8.12
N ALA A 14 -0.72 -9.15 9.30
CA ALA A 14 -1.16 -8.01 10.12
C ALA A 14 -0.92 -6.66 9.43
N LEU A 15 0.23 -6.49 8.79
CA LEU A 15 0.57 -5.27 8.03
C LEU A 15 -0.31 -5.09 6.80
N CYS A 16 -0.63 -6.17 6.08
CA CYS A 16 -1.61 -6.13 4.98
C CYS A 16 -2.98 -5.66 5.48
N THR A 17 -3.40 -6.10 6.67
CA THR A 17 -4.63 -5.64 7.29
C THR A 17 -4.58 -4.14 7.58
N ALA A 18 -3.47 -3.65 8.17
CA ALA A 18 -3.27 -2.23 8.41
C ALA A 18 -3.33 -1.41 7.10
N ILE A 19 -2.59 -1.82 6.06
CA ILE A 19 -2.60 -1.18 4.73
C ILE A 19 -4.02 -1.10 4.14
N MET A 20 -4.82 -2.16 4.27
CA MET A 20 -6.20 -2.17 3.79
C MET A 20 -7.06 -1.15 4.53
N HIS A 21 -6.87 -1.02 5.84
CA HIS A 21 -7.60 -0.05 6.65
C HIS A 21 -7.19 1.39 6.28
N GLU A 22 -5.90 1.69 6.17
CA GLU A 22 -5.45 3.05 5.77
C GLU A 22 -5.89 3.41 4.34
N ALA A 23 -5.97 2.44 3.43
CA ALA A 23 -6.56 2.66 2.11
C ALA A 23 -8.06 3.00 2.18
N VAL A 24 -8.80 2.42 3.15
CA VAL A 24 -10.19 2.78 3.41
C VAL A 24 -10.30 4.18 4.01
N GLU A 25 -9.40 4.57 4.90
CA GLU A 25 -9.34 5.91 5.49
C GLU A 25 -9.01 6.97 4.41
N LEU A 26 -8.02 6.71 3.56
CA LEU A 26 -7.73 7.53 2.39
C LEU A 26 -8.93 7.65 1.45
N GLN A 27 -9.62 6.55 1.13
CA GLN A 27 -10.85 6.61 0.32
C GLN A 27 -11.91 7.50 0.98
N ARG A 28 -12.01 7.47 2.31
CA ARG A 28 -12.98 8.23 3.10
C ARG A 28 -12.79 9.74 3.00
N THR A 29 -11.58 10.21 2.68
CA THR A 29 -11.28 11.62 2.38
C THR A 29 -11.87 12.10 1.04
N THR A 30 -12.30 11.16 0.18
CA THR A 30 -12.86 11.45 -1.15
C THR A 30 -14.39 11.41 -1.15
N ASN A 31 -15.00 11.90 -2.23
CA ASN A 31 -16.44 11.80 -2.47
C ASN A 31 -16.88 10.39 -2.94
N TRP A 32 -16.39 9.32 -2.31
CA TRP A 32 -16.66 7.92 -2.70
C TRP A 32 -18.13 7.50 -2.56
N LYS A 33 -18.85 8.10 -1.59
CA LYS A 33 -20.30 7.91 -1.45
C LYS A 33 -21.01 8.77 -2.49
N TRP A 34 -21.11 8.25 -3.71
CA TRP A 34 -21.72 8.94 -4.84
C TRP A 34 -23.20 9.36 -4.62
N TRP A 35 -23.86 8.80 -3.61
CA TRP A 35 -25.23 9.15 -3.19
C TRP A 35 -25.30 10.25 -2.10
N LYS A 36 -24.18 10.86 -1.73
CA LYS A 36 -24.12 11.99 -0.78
C LYS A 36 -23.79 13.29 -1.49
N THR A 37 -24.14 14.41 -0.87
CA THR A 37 -23.74 15.73 -1.35
C THR A 37 -22.21 15.83 -1.33
N PRO A 38 -21.56 16.18 -2.45
CA PRO A 38 -20.11 16.32 -2.50
C PRO A 38 -19.61 17.39 -1.54
N THR A 39 -18.48 17.13 -0.90
CA THR A 39 -17.73 18.11 -0.11
C THR A 39 -16.43 18.47 -0.83
N GLU A 40 -15.80 19.56 -0.38
CA GLU A 40 -14.44 19.89 -0.81
C GLU A 40 -13.48 18.77 -0.42
N PHE A 41 -12.47 18.53 -1.27
CA PHE A 41 -11.48 17.49 -1.05
C PHE A 41 -10.43 17.96 -0.05
N ASN A 42 -10.33 17.27 1.09
CA ASN A 42 -9.32 17.57 2.10
C ASN A 42 -7.97 16.95 1.71
N GLU A 43 -7.20 17.68 0.90
CA GLU A 43 -5.87 17.23 0.46
C GLU A 43 -4.89 16.97 1.61
N THR A 44 -5.03 17.67 2.73
CA THR A 44 -4.12 17.53 3.88
C THR A 44 -4.32 16.16 4.52
N GLU A 45 -5.57 15.82 4.86
CA GLU A 45 -5.93 14.50 5.42
C GLU A 45 -5.58 13.39 4.43
N ALA A 46 -5.88 13.55 3.14
CA ALA A 46 -5.50 12.56 2.12
C ALA A 46 -3.98 12.31 2.04
N LYS A 47 -3.15 13.34 2.27
CA LYS A 47 -1.68 13.17 2.31
C LYS A 47 -1.25 12.43 3.57
N GLU A 48 -1.90 12.68 4.71
CA GLU A 48 -1.65 11.97 5.97
C GLU A 48 -1.95 10.47 5.83
N GLU A 49 -3.16 10.12 5.37
CA GLU A 49 -3.56 8.71 5.17
C GLU A 49 -2.66 7.97 4.15
N LEU A 50 -2.18 8.67 3.12
CA LEU A 50 -1.23 8.09 2.17
C LEU A 50 0.12 7.77 2.83
N ILE A 51 0.58 8.61 3.76
CA ILE A 51 1.82 8.36 4.50
C ILE A 51 1.65 7.17 5.46
N ASP A 52 0.47 6.97 6.04
CA ASP A 52 0.19 5.81 6.89
C ASP A 52 0.23 4.49 6.10
N ILE A 53 -0.29 4.48 4.86
CA ILE A 53 -0.08 3.34 3.93
C ILE A 53 1.42 3.09 3.70
N TRP A 54 2.18 4.15 3.40
CA TRP A 54 3.62 4.04 3.15
C TRP A 54 4.38 3.50 4.37
N HIS A 55 4.00 3.92 5.57
CA HIS A 55 4.60 3.43 6.81
C HIS A 55 4.53 1.90 6.89
N PHE A 56 3.37 1.32 6.62
CA PHE A 56 3.20 -0.13 6.66
C PHE A 56 3.86 -0.86 5.49
N VAL A 57 3.95 -0.25 4.30
CA VAL A 57 4.69 -0.81 3.16
C VAL A 57 6.19 -0.89 3.46
N VAL A 58 6.77 0.15 4.06
CA VAL A 58 8.17 0.14 4.49
C VAL A 58 8.38 -0.91 5.57
N GLN A 59 7.50 -0.98 6.58
CA GLN A 59 7.59 -1.99 7.63
C GLN A 59 7.51 -3.41 7.05
N ALA A 60 6.62 -3.68 6.09
CA ALA A 60 6.51 -4.98 5.44
C ALA A 60 7.77 -5.35 4.66
N SER A 61 8.40 -4.35 4.02
CA SER A 61 9.68 -4.54 3.31
C SER A 61 10.79 -4.95 4.28
N LEU A 62 10.84 -4.35 5.48
CA LEU A 62 11.78 -4.71 6.53
C LEU A 62 11.54 -6.12 7.08
N GLU A 63 10.29 -6.51 7.32
CA GLU A 63 9.95 -7.86 7.80
C GLU A 63 10.29 -8.95 6.76
N LEU A 64 10.22 -8.61 5.46
CA LEU A 64 10.67 -9.46 4.35
C LEU A 64 12.17 -9.36 4.06
N LYS A 65 12.90 -8.54 4.82
CA LYS A 65 14.35 -8.29 4.67
C LYS A 65 14.75 -7.79 3.28
N LEU A 66 13.89 -7.02 2.64
CA LEU A 66 14.20 -6.39 1.36
C LEU A 66 15.19 -5.26 1.56
N THR A 67 16.29 -5.28 0.80
CA THR A 67 17.18 -4.13 0.66
C THR A 67 16.62 -3.15 -0.39
N PRO A 68 17.08 -1.88 -0.43
CA PRO A 68 16.71 -0.96 -1.50
C PRO A 68 17.01 -1.49 -2.91
N ASP A 69 18.12 -2.22 -3.06
CA ASP A 69 18.49 -2.82 -4.34
C ASP A 69 17.53 -3.95 -4.72
N ASP A 70 17.13 -4.80 -3.76
CA ASP A 70 16.12 -5.86 -4.00
C ASP A 70 14.78 -5.26 -4.46
N ILE A 71 14.34 -4.16 -3.84
CA ILE A 71 13.10 -3.46 -4.22
C ILE A 71 13.21 -2.95 -5.66
N LEU A 72 14.33 -2.31 -5.99
CA LEU A 72 14.56 -1.75 -7.31
C LEU A 72 14.59 -2.86 -8.39
N ASP A 73 15.23 -3.98 -8.10
CA ASP A 73 15.35 -5.09 -9.06
C ASP A 73 14.03 -5.83 -9.26
N GLU A 74 13.26 -6.09 -8.21
CA GLU A 74 11.90 -6.64 -8.35
C GLU A 74 10.97 -5.66 -9.10
N TYR A 75 11.11 -4.35 -8.89
CA TYR A 75 10.38 -3.35 -9.66
C TYR A 75 10.73 -3.40 -11.15
N LYS A 76 12.02 -3.42 -11.52
CA LYS A 76 12.47 -3.52 -12.92
C LYS A 76 11.94 -4.79 -13.59
N LYS A 77 12.05 -5.93 -12.91
CA LYS A 77 11.56 -7.23 -13.39
C LYS A 77 10.05 -7.21 -13.64
N LYS A 78 9.27 -6.66 -12.71
CA LYS A 78 7.81 -6.50 -12.88
C LYS A 78 7.47 -5.60 -14.07
N ASN A 79 8.18 -4.48 -14.22
CA ASN A 79 8.00 -3.54 -15.32
C ASN A 79 8.29 -4.21 -16.68
N GLN A 80 9.39 -4.97 -16.78
CA GLN A 80 9.71 -5.73 -17.98
C GLN A 80 8.58 -6.70 -18.37
N ILE A 81 8.09 -7.49 -17.42
CA ILE A 81 6.96 -8.42 -17.64
C ILE A 81 5.71 -7.65 -18.13
N ASN A 82 5.44 -6.46 -17.59
CA ASN A 82 4.30 -5.66 -18.02
C ASN A 82 4.45 -5.14 -19.46
N HIS A 83 5.65 -4.71 -19.85
CA HIS A 83 5.94 -4.34 -21.24
C HIS A 83 5.81 -5.53 -22.20
N GLU A 84 6.25 -6.71 -21.80
CA GLU A 84 6.09 -7.94 -22.59
C GLU A 84 4.61 -8.29 -22.77
N ARG A 85 3.79 -8.15 -21.72
CA ARG A 85 2.34 -8.34 -21.80
C ARG A 85 1.67 -7.39 -22.78
N GLN A 86 2.04 -6.11 -22.79
CA GLN A 86 1.52 -5.12 -23.74
C GLN A 86 1.94 -5.44 -25.18
N LYS A 87 3.18 -5.88 -25.40
CA LYS A 87 3.66 -6.26 -26.76
C LYS A 87 2.98 -7.50 -27.32
N ASN A 88 2.59 -8.43 -26.45
CA ASN A 88 2.00 -9.72 -26.83
C ASN A 88 0.47 -9.72 -26.85
N GLY A 89 -0.16 -8.54 -26.85
CA GLY A 89 -1.59 -8.40 -27.18
C GLY A 89 -2.56 -8.41 -26.00
N TYR A 90 -2.28 -7.60 -24.98
CA TYR A 90 -3.37 -6.92 -24.28
C TYR A 90 -3.79 -5.68 -25.06
#